data_AF-A0A1H9Q401-F1
#
_entry.id   AF-A0A1H9Q401-F1
#
_cell.length_a   1.000
_cell.length_b   1.000
_cell.length_c   1.000
_cell.angle_alpha   90.00
_cell.angle_beta   90.00
_cell.angle_gamma   90.00
#
_symmetry.space_group_name_H-M   'P 1'
#
loop_
_entity.id
_entity.type
_entity.pdbx_description
1 polymer ?
#
loop_
_entity_poly.entity_id
_entity_poly.type
_entity_poly.pdbx_seq_one_letter_code
_entity_poly.pdbx_strand_id
1 'polypeptide(L)' 'MQQRYMLAIWDLFTMSGSDVSGGEAVIAIMDGDQEIDRVTISGKCQGQHGYRRSYTGKPGLTARISSGPGRIQFLHN' A
#
# COMPACT_ATOMS: atom_id res chain seq x y z
N MET A 1 -12.01 16.51 11.60
CA MET A 1 -10.53 16.58 11.73
C MET A 1 -9.91 15.59 10.77
N GLN A 2 -8.81 15.94 10.11
CA GLN A 2 -8.12 15.06 9.17
C GLN A 2 -6.65 14.91 9.57
N GLN A 3 -6.09 13.73 9.37
CA GLN A 3 -4.70 13.37 9.58
C GLN A 3 -4.10 12.95 8.23
N ARG A 4 -2.83 13.29 8.05
CA ARG A 4 -2.04 12.84 6.90
C ARG A 4 -1.26 11.58 7.29
N TYR A 5 -1.40 10.56 6.47
CA TYR A 5 -0.67 9.31 6.51
C TYR A 5 0.32 9.24 5.35
N MET A 6 1.40 8.50 5.57
CA MET A 6 2.29 8.10 4.48
C MET A 6 2.17 6.61 4.27
N LEU A 7 1.57 6.22 3.15
CA LEU A 7 1.44 4.84 2.71
C LEU A 7 2.74 4.41 2.05
N ALA A 8 3.48 3.52 2.71
CA ALA A 8 4.72 2.98 2.21
C ALA A 8 4.50 1.55 1.69
N ILE A 9 4.95 1.31 0.45
CA ILE A 9 4.74 0.08 -0.30
C ILE A 9 6.10 -0.50 -0.68
N TRP A 10 6.31 -1.79 -0.43
CA TRP A 10 7.49 -2.53 -0.88
C TRP A 10 7.10 -3.77 -1.66
N ASP A 11 8.05 -4.30 -2.40
CA ASP A 11 7.96 -5.60 -3.09
C ASP A 11 6.75 -5.70 -4.02
N LEU A 12 6.37 -4.57 -4.65
CA LEU A 12 5.34 -4.53 -5.68
C LEU A 12 5.96 -5.02 -6.99
N PHE A 13 6.15 -6.32 -7.09
CA PHE A 13 6.62 -6.99 -8.29
C PHE A 13 6.18 -8.45 -8.26
N THR A 14 6.19 -9.08 -9.43
CA THR A 14 6.01 -10.53 -9.54
C THR A 14 7.26 -11.15 -10.16
N MET A 15 7.53 -12.41 -9.80
CA MET A 15 8.63 -13.19 -10.37
C MET A 15 8.08 -14.35 -11.17
N SER A 16 8.55 -14.49 -12.41
CA SER A 16 8.27 -15.63 -13.29
C SER A 16 9.62 -16.23 -13.70
N GLY A 17 10.07 -17.26 -13.00
CA GLY A 17 11.45 -17.75 -13.13
C GLY A 17 12.44 -16.66 -12.69
N SER A 18 13.37 -16.29 -13.58
CA SER A 18 14.32 -15.19 -13.36
C SER A 18 13.77 -13.81 -13.70
N ASP A 19 12.61 -13.73 -14.35
CA ASP A 19 12.07 -12.47 -14.84
C ASP A 19 11.28 -11.75 -13.77
N VAL A 20 11.58 -10.45 -13.59
CA VAL A 20 10.83 -9.59 -12.66
C VAL A 20 9.99 -8.59 -13.44
N SER A 21 8.68 -8.67 -13.24
CA SER A 21 7.71 -7.72 -13.79
C SER A 21 7.06 -6.88 -12.68
N GLY A 22 6.42 -5.77 -13.06
CA GLY A 22 5.64 -4.97 -12.12
C GLY A 22 4.46 -5.78 -11.56
N GLY A 23 4.09 -5.49 -10.31
CA GLY A 23 2.92 -6.06 -9.67
C GLY A 23 1.75 -5.07 -9.71
N GLU A 24 0.55 -5.60 -9.51
CA GLU A 24 -0.62 -4.83 -9.13
C GLU A 24 -1.10 -5.29 -7.76
N ALA A 25 -1.31 -4.35 -6.85
CA ALA A 25 -1.82 -4.63 -5.52
C ALA A 25 -3.02 -3.74 -5.21
N VAL A 26 -3.97 -4.32 -4.48
CA VAL A 26 -5.15 -3.62 -3.99
C VAL A 26 -5.00 -3.45 -2.49
N ILE A 27 -5.11 -2.22 -2.03
CA ILE A 27 -4.93 -1.84 -0.63
C ILE A 27 -6.30 -1.38 -0.11
N ALA A 28 -6.78 -2.05 0.93
CA ALA A 28 -7.97 -1.64 1.66
C ALA A 28 -7.56 -0.69 2.78
N ILE A 29 -8.22 0.47 2.85
CA ILE A 29 -8.11 1.42 3.94
C ILE A 29 -9.21 1.11 4.94
N MET A 30 -8.81 0.85 6.17
CA MET A 30 -9.67 0.33 7.21
C MET A 30 -9.85 1.35 8.33
N ASP A 31 -11.07 1.40 8.83
CA ASP A 31 -11.47 2.07 10.06
C ASP A 31 -11.91 0.99 11.07
N GLY A 32 -11.00 0.60 11.95
CA GLY A 32 -11.16 -0.64 12.70
C GLY A 32 -11.29 -1.83 11.73
N ASP A 33 -12.41 -2.55 11.80
CA ASP A 33 -12.72 -3.68 10.92
C ASP A 33 -13.50 -3.31 9.65
N GLN A 34 -13.90 -2.04 9.50
CA GLN A 34 -14.67 -1.57 8.34
C GLN A 34 -13.74 -1.07 7.24
N GLU A 35 -13.87 -1.62 6.03
CA GLU A 35 -13.24 -1.03 4.84
C GLU A 35 -14.00 0.24 4.45
N ILE A 36 -13.28 1.36 4.36
CA ILE A 36 -13.86 2.67 4.02
C ILE A 36 -13.42 3.19 2.66
N ASP A 37 -12.32 2.67 2.13
CA ASP A 37 -11.73 3.08 0.86
C ASP A 37 -10.82 1.98 0.31
N ARG A 38 -10.56 2.02 -0.99
CA ARG A 38 -9.73 1.05 -1.70
C ARG A 38 -8.84 1.74 -2.72
N VAL A 39 -7.57 1.40 -2.67
CA VAL A 39 -6.54 1.98 -3.53
C VAL A 39 -5.87 0.86 -4.32
N THR A 40 -6.00 0.91 -5.64
CA THR A 40 -5.20 0.07 -6.53
C THR A 40 -3.89 0.78 -6.86
N ILE A 41 -2.79 0.03 -6.80
CA ILE A 41 -1.47 0.47 -7.20
C ILE A 41 -0.88 -0.54 -8.18
N SER A 42 -0.19 -0.03 -9.20
CA SER A 42 0.50 -0.85 -10.19
C SER A 42 1.90 -0.28 -10.43
N GLY A 43 2.88 -1.15 -10.62
CA GLY A 43 4.23 -0.74 -10.95
C GLY A 43 5.27 -1.76 -10.49
N LYS A 44 6.55 -1.43 -10.66
CA LYS A 44 7.65 -2.27 -10.21
C LYS A 44 8.38 -1.55 -9.07
N CYS A 45 8.27 -2.07 -7.85
CA CYS A 45 8.95 -1.52 -6.67
C CYS A 45 9.81 -2.60 -6.00
N GLN A 46 11.13 -2.53 -6.22
CA GLN A 46 12.12 -3.44 -5.63
C GLN A 46 13.12 -2.73 -4.69
N GLY A 47 13.00 -1.41 -4.56
CA GLY A 47 13.94 -0.60 -3.79
C GLY A 47 13.70 -0.70 -2.28
N GLN A 48 14.78 -0.65 -1.48
CA GLN A 48 14.72 -0.67 -0.01
C GLN A 48 13.82 0.44 0.56
N HIS A 49 13.74 1.58 -0.12
CA HIS A 49 12.97 2.73 0.37
C HIS A 49 11.47 2.65 0.09
N GLY A 50 11.04 1.67 -0.72
CA GLY A 50 9.65 1.51 -1.14
C GLY A 50 9.13 2.66 -2.00
N TYR A 51 7.90 2.53 -2.46
CA TYR A 51 7.12 3.62 -3.03
C TYR A 51 6.28 4.25 -1.91
N ARG A 52 6.20 5.58 -1.89
CA ARG A 52 5.46 6.32 -0.85
C ARG A 52 4.38 7.18 -1.49
N ARG A 53 3.19 7.13 -0.91
CA ARG A 53 2.04 7.95 -1.32
C ARG A 53 1.41 8.59 -0.08
N SER A 54 1.10 9.88 -0.15
CA SER A 54 0.33 10.54 0.91
C SER A 54 -1.14 10.13 0.84
N TYR A 55 -1.74 9.90 2.00
CA TYR A 55 -3.18 9.68 2.15
C TYR A 55 -3.70 10.60 3.25
N THR A 56 -4.85 11.23 3.05
CA THR A 56 -5.46 12.12 4.06
C THR A 56 -6.81 11.53 4.44
N GLY A 57 -7.01 11.28 5.73
CA GLY A 57 -8.23 10.67 6.25
C GLY A 57 -8.46 11.04 7.69
N LYS A 58 -9.44 10.41 8.33
CA LYS A 58 -9.63 10.58 9.77
C LYS A 58 -8.48 9.91 10.57
N PRO A 59 -8.22 10.29 11.83
CA PRO A 59 -7.28 9.58 12.69
C PRO A 59 -7.67 8.11 12.95
N GLY A 60 -6.67 7.27 13.24
CA GLY A 60 -6.85 5.84 13.56
C GLY A 60 -7.02 4.89 12.36
N LEU A 61 -6.90 5.37 11.12
CA LEU A 61 -6.98 4.49 9.95
C LEU A 61 -5.78 3.54 9.85
N THR A 62 -6.04 2.34 9.35
CA THR A 62 -5.02 1.34 8.99
C THR A 62 -5.12 0.98 7.51
N ALA A 63 -4.06 0.37 6.97
CA ALA A 63 -4.03 -0.10 5.59
C ALA A 63 -3.61 -1.57 5.56
N ARG A 64 -4.28 -2.37 4.74
CA ARG A 64 -3.95 -3.78 4.52
C ARG A 64 -3.95 -4.10 3.03
N ILE A 65 -3.12 -5.07 2.63
CA ILE A 65 -3.20 -5.62 1.28
C ILE A 65 -4.42 -6.53 1.22
N SER A 66 -5.35 -6.21 0.32
CA SER A 66 -6.52 -7.02 0.02
C SER A 66 -6.22 -8.07 -1.05
N SER A 67 -5.37 -7.75 -2.02
CA SER A 67 -4.93 -8.68 -3.06
C SER A 67 -3.63 -8.21 -3.72
N GLY A 68 -2.91 -9.13 -4.37
CA GLY A 68 -1.68 -8.84 -5.09
C GLY A 68 -0.42 -8.89 -4.22
N PRO A 69 0.78 -8.73 -4.82
CA PRO A 69 2.04 -8.79 -4.12
C PRO A 69 2.36 -7.49 -3.37
N GLY A 70 3.21 -7.60 -2.37
CA GLY A 70 3.85 -6.47 -1.72
C GLY A 70 3.71 -6.47 -0.20
N ARG A 71 4.23 -5.41 0.40
CA ARG A 71 4.07 -5.09 1.82
C ARG A 71 3.61 -3.65 1.96
N ILE A 72 2.75 -3.39 2.94
CA ILE A 72 2.13 -2.08 3.15
C ILE A 72 2.32 -1.63 4.59
N GLN A 73 2.54 -0.34 4.79
CA GLN A 73 2.50 0.28 6.11
C GLN A 73 1.96 1.72 6.01
N PHE A 74 1.06 2.08 6.92
CA PHE A 74 0.81 3.49 7.21
C PHE A 74 1.82 3.99 8.24
N LEU A 75 2.63 4.95 7.83
CA LEU A 75 3.48 5.72 8.71
C LEU A 75 2.70 6.94 9.21
N HIS A 76 2.73 7.13 10.53
CA HIS A 76 2.20 8.31 11.18
C HIS A 76 3.30 9.37 11.19
N ASN A 77 3.01 10.55 10.66
CA ASN A 77 3.85 11.73 10.86
C ASN A 77 3.55 12.38 12.21
#